data_AF-A0A0L9VMK4-F1
#
_entry.id   AF-A0A0L9VMK4-F1
#
_cell.length_a   1.000
_cell.length_b   1.000
_cell.length_c   1.000
_cell.angle_alpha   90.00
_cell.angle_beta   90.00
_cell.angle_gamma   90.00
#
_symmetry.space_group_name_H-M   'P 1'
#
loop_
_entity.id
_entity.type
_entity.pdbx_description
1 polymer ?
#
loop_
_entity_poly.entity_id
_entity_poly.type
_entity_poly.pdbx_seq_one_letter_code
_entity_poly.pdbx_strand_id
1 'polypeptide(L)' 'MVQQANKKRRVTNVEVGDWVYLKIRPHRQTSMPTRLHPKPSARYFGPFRVIQKVGETTCKL' A
#
# COMPACT_ATOMS: atom_id res chain seq x y z
N MET A 1 -17.86 17.65 -1.47
CA MET A 1 -16.91 16.99 -0.53
C MET A 1 -16.03 15.92 -1.19
N VAL A 2 -16.56 15.00 -2.01
CA VAL A 2 -15.79 13.88 -2.59
C VAL A 2 -14.68 14.34 -3.57
N GLN A 3 -14.93 15.37 -4.38
CA GLN A 3 -13.95 15.90 -5.34
C GLN A 3 -12.67 16.43 -4.68
N GLN A 4 -12.77 17.14 -3.55
CA GLN A 4 -11.60 17.63 -2.80
C GLN A 4 -10.77 16.50 -2.20
N ALA A 5 -11.44 15.45 -1.69
CA ALA A 5 -10.79 14.30 -1.07
C ALA A 5 -9.98 13.47 -2.09
N ASN A 6 -10.48 13.39 -3.33
CA ASN A 6 -9.83 12.62 -4.40
C ASN A 6 -8.76 13.42 -5.15
N LYS A 7 -8.63 14.74 -4.93
CA LYS A 7 -7.68 15.62 -5.65
C LYS A 7 -6.21 15.19 -5.55
N LYS A 8 -5.81 14.48 -4.49
CA LYS A 8 -4.44 13.95 -4.29
C LYS A 8 -4.27 12.48 -4.67
N ARG A 9 -5.34 11.79 -5.10
CA ARG A 9 -5.24 10.40 -5.56
C ARG A 9 -4.62 10.43 -6.96
N ARG A 10 -3.39 9.93 -7.08
CA ARG A 10 -2.79 9.63 -8.38
C ARG A 10 -3.17 8.21 -8.75
N VAL A 11 -3.58 8.01 -10.00
CA VAL A 11 -3.74 6.67 -10.56
C VAL A 11 -2.34 6.11 -10.73
N THR A 12 -2.03 5.02 -10.02
CA THR A 12 -0.76 4.31 -10.19
C THR A 12 -1.02 3.17 -11.17
N ASN A 13 -0.46 3.27 -12.37
CA ASN A 13 -0.46 2.18 -13.33
C ASN A 13 0.54 1.14 -12.85
N VAL A 14 0.02 0.09 -12.21
CA VAL A 14 0.79 -1.08 -11.80
C VAL A 14 0.43 -2.23 -12.75
N GLU A 15 1.43 -2.98 -13.22
CA GLU A 15 1.26 -4.16 -14.06
C GLU A 15 1.56 -5.45 -13.30
N VAL A 16 1.08 -6.57 -13.85
CA VAL A 16 1.34 -7.90 -13.28
C VAL A 16 2.81 -8.24 -13.49
N GLY A 17 3.52 -8.59 -12.42
CA GLY A 17 4.96 -8.84 -12.45
C GLY A 17 5.81 -7.70 -11.90
N ASP A 18 5.24 -6.51 -11.70
CA ASP A 18 5.95 -5.41 -11.04
C ASP A 18 6.21 -5.69 -9.56
N TRP A 19 7.33 -5.15 -9.08
CA TRP A 19 7.68 -5.15 -7.66
C TRP A 19 7.27 -3.83 -7.03
N VAL A 20 6.35 -3.89 -6.08
CA VAL A 20 5.81 -2.70 -5.40
C VAL A 20 6.07 -2.75 -3.91
N TYR A 21 6.29 -1.59 -3.32
CA TYR A 21 6.39 -1.44 -1.87
C TYR A 21 5.05 -0.97 -1.28
N LEU A 22 4.61 -1.62 -0.19
CA LEU A 22 3.32 -1.30 0.42
C LEU A 22 3.47 -0.27 1.55
N LYS A 23 2.64 0.77 1.52
CA LYS A 23 2.51 1.72 2.63
C LYS A 23 1.40 1.27 3.57
N ILE A 24 1.77 0.49 4.59
CA ILE A 24 0.82 -0.01 5.59
C ILE A 24 0.63 1.05 6.68
N ARG A 25 -0.57 1.13 7.26
CA ARG A 25 -0.84 1.87 8.50
C ARG A 25 -0.82 0.86 9.66
N PRO A 26 0.28 0.76 10.43
CA PRO A 26 0.44 -0.34 11.40
C PRO A 26 -0.69 -0.39 12.45
N HIS A 27 -1.13 0.78 12.94
CA HIS A 27 -2.19 0.90 13.94
C HIS A 27 -3.58 0.40 13.50
N ARG A 28 -3.81 0.11 12.21
CA ARG A 28 -5.09 -0.40 11.69
C ARG A 28 -5.01 -1.83 11.15
N GLN A 29 -3.82 -2.44 11.19
CA GLN A 29 -3.55 -3.70 10.52
C GLN A 29 -3.16 -4.76 11.56
N THR A 30 -4.08 -5.64 11.90
CA THR A 30 -3.86 -6.72 12.88
C THR A 30 -2.83 -7.76 12.41
N SER A 31 -2.65 -7.91 11.09
CA SER A 31 -1.62 -8.79 10.52
C SER A 31 -0.19 -8.27 10.69
N MET A 32 -0.02 -7.00 11.10
CA MET A 32 1.28 -6.44 11.44
C MET A 32 1.59 -6.70 12.91
N PRO A 33 2.77 -7.24 13.24
CA PRO A 33 3.17 -7.38 14.64
C PRO A 33 3.26 -5.99 15.28
N THR A 34 2.66 -5.84 16.46
CA THR A 34 2.69 -4.61 17.24
C THR A 34 4.11 -4.36 17.71
N ARG A 35 4.78 -3.35 17.13
CA ARG A 35 6.14 -2.97 17.56
C ARG A 35 6.06 -2.01 18.74
N LEU A 36 6.82 -2.29 19.80
CA LEU A 36 6.94 -1.41 20.98
C LEU A 36 7.44 0.00 20.63
N HIS A 37 8.32 0.11 19.61
CA HIS A 37 8.89 1.39 19.16
C HIS A 37 8.67 1.58 17.65
N PRO A 38 7.64 2.34 17.23
CA PRO A 38 7.36 2.60 15.81
C PRO A 38 8.33 3.58 15.14
N LYS A 39 9.28 4.18 15.86
CA LYS A 39 10.34 5.02 15.28
C LYS A 39 11.71 4.46 15.69
N PRO A 40 12.60 4.08 14.75
CA PRO A 40 12.57 4.32 13.30
C PRO A 40 12.07 3.12 12.48
N SER A 41 10.75 2.91 12.35
CA SER A 41 10.24 1.86 11.46
C SER A 41 10.25 2.27 9.99
N ALA A 42 10.50 1.32 9.09
CA ALA A 42 10.36 1.54 7.65
C ALA A 42 8.96 2.07 7.29
N ARG A 43 8.91 3.14 6.48
CA ARG A 43 7.64 3.75 6.03
C ARG A 43 6.91 2.89 4.99
N TYR A 44 7.67 2.08 4.26
CA TYR A 44 7.21 1.17 3.23
C TYR A 44 7.71 -0.24 3.56
N PHE A 45 6.87 -1.23 3.33
CA PHE A 45 7.13 -2.63 3.67
C PHE A 45 7.30 -3.42 2.39
N GLY A 46 8.36 -4.23 2.34
CA GLY A 46 8.60 -5.37 1.43
C GLY A 46 8.48 -5.09 -0.08
N PRO A 47 9.35 -5.66 -0.92
CA PRO A 47 9.01 -5.81 -2.33
C PRO A 47 7.96 -6.92 -2.45
N PHE A 48 6.75 -6.54 -2.84
CA PHE A 48 5.68 -7.49 -3.16
C PHE A 48 5.52 -7.58 -4.67
N ARG A 49 5.40 -8.80 -5.19
CA ARG A 49 5.14 -9.01 -6.61
C ARG A 49 3.65 -8.94 -6.87
N VAL A 50 3.25 -8.16 -7.86
CA VAL A 50 1.84 -8.06 -8.25
C VAL A 50 1.44 -9.34 -8.98
N ILE A 51 0.53 -10.11 -8.39
CA ILE A 51 0.03 -11.38 -8.95
C ILE A 51 -1.13 -11.12 -9.92
N GLN A 52 -2.03 -10.19 -9.56
CA GLN A 52 -3.21 -9.90 -10.36
C GLN A 52 -3.69 -8.47 -10.13
N LYS A 53 -4.07 -7.77 -11.21
CA LYS A 53 -4.75 -6.48 -11.15
C LYS A 53 -6.26 -6.71 -11.11
N VAL A 54 -6.93 -6.23 -10.05
CA VAL A 54 -8.38 -6.42 -9.82
C VAL A 54 -9.15 -5.11 -10.12
N GLY A 55 -8.45 -4.04 -10.46
CA GLY A 55 -9.00 -2.77 -10.93
C GLY A 55 -7.91 -1.74 -11.20
N GLU A 56 -8.27 -0.51 -11.57
CA GLU A 56 -7.28 0.55 -11.85
C GLU A 56 -6.36 0.87 -10.68
N THR A 57 -6.82 0.67 -9.44
CA THR A 57 -6.10 1.05 -8.22
C THR A 57 -5.91 -0.10 -7.22
N THR A 58 -6.39 -1.30 -7.55
CA THR A 58 -6.37 -2.46 -6.64
C THR A 58 -5.64 -3.64 -7.27
N CYS A 59 -4.61 -4.11 -6.58
CA CYS A 59 -3.79 -5.25 -6.97
C CYS A 59 -3.81 -6.31 -5.88
N LYS A 60 -3.83 -7.58 -6.27
CA LYS A 60 -3.50 -8.73 -5.43
C LYS A 60 -2.00 -8.96 -5.49
N LEU A 61 -1.42 -9.08 -4.31
CA LEU A 61 0.00 -9.33 -4.05
C LEU A 61 0.17 -10.76 -3.54
#